data_AF-A0A971HW61-F1
#
_entry.id   AF-A0A971HW61-F1
#
_cell.length_a   1.000
_cell.length_b   1.000
_cell.length_c   1.000
_cell.angle_alpha   90.00
_cell.angle_beta   90.00
_cell.angle_gamma   90.00
#
_symmetry.space_group_name_H-M   'P 1'
#
loop_
_entity.id
_entity.type
_entity.pdbx_description
1 polymer ?
#
loop_
_entity_poly.entity_id
_entity_poly.type
_entity_poly.pdbx_seq_one_letter_code
_entity_poly.pdbx_strand_id
1 'polypeptide(L)'
;MTTNAYRFKYNIILLVFLIIFAPVQILLAIGIEKPQEIVVDGLVSLKNGGGAAWLRWNGHEILATEGYMIGTDLRVIRITYDAVVMYAPIRRKYFSFSPEVKLPTESKDNIILTSALPIWKLVSLTASAFQKDFLCSAQSISYNTLHHHSKSLGGMMSAIVSPNHRFHTYKGLILSSPVHIDGRGWEQFSKQIHNYNSLRLGKKYKAFNNKGSVVSNGRPLDQTIQDIALKTGVNIVWNKPSMIPLYCSLRDREWHEILSMIVFFNNFKLIEHADFLEIK
;
A
#
# COMPACT_ATOMS: atom_id res chain seq x y z
N MET A 1 36.23 8.94 38.32
CA MET A 1 35.83 9.89 37.25
C MET A 1 35.69 9.15 35.92
N THR A 2 34.68 8.30 35.75
CA THR A 2 34.48 7.57 34.46
C THR A 2 33.01 7.31 34.12
N THR A 3 32.06 7.57 35.03
CA THR A 3 30.63 7.27 34.84
C THR A 3 29.86 8.31 34.03
N ASN A 4 30.33 9.56 33.93
CA ASN A 4 29.63 10.62 33.20
C ASN A 4 29.86 10.59 31.68
N ALA A 5 31.00 10.08 31.21
CA ALA A 5 31.32 10.03 29.78
C ALA A 5 30.48 9.00 29.00
N TYR A 6 30.16 7.86 29.63
CA TYR A 6 29.33 6.81 29.02
C TYR A 6 27.85 7.22 28.93
N ARG A 7 27.31 7.88 29.96
CA ARG A 7 25.93 8.41 29.92
C ARG A 7 25.75 9.46 28.82
N PHE A 8 26.76 10.30 28.58
CA PHE A 8 26.71 11.32 27.53
C PHE A 8 26.69 10.70 26.12
N LYS A 9 27.53 9.67 25.86
CA LYS A 9 27.55 8.96 24.56
C LYS A 9 26.25 8.19 24.28
N TYR A 10 25.68 7.52 25.29
CA TYR A 10 24.39 6.83 25.12
C TYR A 10 23.24 7.80 24.83
N ASN A 11 23.22 8.96 25.48
CA ASN A 11 22.19 9.97 25.22
C ASN A 11 22.29 10.57 23.82
N ILE A 12 23.51 10.78 23.28
CA ILE A 12 23.69 11.25 21.90
C ILE A 12 23.25 10.19 20.90
N ILE A 13 23.60 8.92 21.11
CA ILE A 13 23.18 7.83 20.22
C ILE A 13 21.66 7.68 20.25
N LEU A 14 21.03 7.75 21.43
CA LEU A 14 19.57 7.69 21.58
C LEU A 14 18.87 8.89 20.92
N LEU A 15 19.44 10.09 21.03
CA LEU A 15 18.92 11.31 20.41
C LEU A 15 19.04 11.25 18.88
N VAL A 16 20.17 10.77 18.36
CA VAL A 16 20.37 10.55 16.92
C VAL A 16 19.44 9.44 16.40
N PHE A 17 19.21 8.38 17.18
CA PHE A 17 18.22 7.34 16.85
C PHE A 17 16.79 7.91 16.83
N LEU A 18 16.44 8.76 17.81
CA LEU A 18 15.14 9.44 17.85
C LEU A 18 14.95 10.41 16.68
N ILE A 19 15.98 11.16 16.28
CA ILE A 19 15.91 12.11 15.16
C ILE A 19 15.83 11.39 13.81
N ILE A 20 16.55 10.29 13.63
CA ILE A 20 16.56 9.51 12.38
C ILE A 20 15.27 8.69 12.20
N PHE A 21 14.65 8.22 13.28
CA PHE A 21 13.41 7.44 13.23
C PHE A 21 12.12 8.25 13.42
N ALA A 22 12.21 9.56 13.67
CA ALA A 22 11.03 10.44 13.78
C ALA A 22 10.45 11.06 12.49
N PRO A 23 10.84 10.76 11.23
CA PRO A 23 10.42 11.61 10.11
C PRO A 23 8.99 11.37 9.61
N VAL A 24 8.19 10.49 10.22
CA VAL A 24 6.81 10.22 9.74
C VAL A 24 5.73 10.76 10.69
N GLN A 25 5.97 10.79 12.01
CA GLN A 25 4.95 11.23 12.97
C GLN A 25 4.90 12.75 13.17
N ILE A 26 6.00 13.46 12.91
CA ILE A 26 6.05 14.93 13.07
C ILE A 26 5.25 15.63 11.96
N LEU A 27 5.14 15.05 10.76
CA LEU A 27 4.38 15.64 9.66
C LEU A 27 2.86 15.67 9.92
N LEU A 28 2.36 14.73 10.75
CA LEU A 28 0.96 14.71 11.19
C LEU A 28 0.63 15.81 12.20
N ALA A 29 1.62 16.50 12.74
CA ALA A 29 1.45 17.57 13.73
C ALA A 29 1.58 18.99 13.14
N ILE A 30 1.92 19.13 11.86
CA ILE A 30 2.11 20.43 11.20
C ILE A 30 0.79 20.84 10.53
N GLY A 31 0.28 22.03 10.87
CA GLY A 31 -0.86 22.63 10.16
C GLY A 31 -0.45 23.04 8.74
N ILE A 32 -1.33 22.85 7.76
CA ILE A 32 -1.04 23.13 6.36
C ILE A 32 -1.18 24.63 6.12
N GLU A 33 -0.07 25.36 6.22
CA GLU A 33 -0.06 26.82 6.03
C GLU A 33 -0.58 27.22 4.64
N LYS A 34 -0.14 26.50 3.59
CA LYS A 34 -0.47 26.74 2.19
C LYS A 34 -1.15 25.54 1.53
N PRO A 35 -2.47 25.36 1.71
CA PRO A 35 -3.24 24.30 1.04
C PRO A 35 -3.10 24.31 -0.48
N GLN A 36 -2.82 25.48 -1.08
CA GLN A 36 -2.73 25.70 -2.52
C GLN A 36 -1.55 24.94 -3.18
N GLU A 37 -0.59 24.48 -2.39
CA GLU A 37 0.56 23.70 -2.87
C GLU A 37 0.25 22.20 -3.02
N ILE A 38 -0.97 21.77 -2.65
CA ILE A 38 -1.41 20.38 -2.85
C ILE A 38 -1.64 20.13 -4.33
N VAL A 39 -0.94 19.13 -4.86
CA VAL A 39 -1.11 18.64 -6.24
C VAL A 39 -1.86 17.32 -6.22
N VAL A 40 -2.83 17.15 -7.13
CA VAL A 40 -3.54 15.88 -7.34
C VAL A 40 -2.88 15.14 -8.50
N ASP A 41 -2.02 14.17 -8.18
CA ASP A 41 -1.36 13.35 -9.20
C ASP A 41 -2.33 12.32 -9.81
N GLY A 42 -3.39 11.95 -9.10
CA GLY A 42 -4.48 11.19 -9.69
C GLY A 42 -5.61 10.88 -8.73
N LEU A 43 -6.78 10.56 -9.27
CA LEU A 43 -7.96 10.19 -8.50
C LEU A 43 -8.72 9.02 -9.12
N VAL A 44 -9.43 8.31 -8.25
CA VAL A 44 -10.50 7.38 -8.61
C VAL A 44 -11.77 7.85 -7.91
N SER A 45 -12.84 8.04 -8.68
CA SER A 45 -14.17 8.39 -8.17
C SER A 45 -15.14 7.29 -8.53
N LEU A 46 -15.90 6.79 -7.55
CA LEU A 46 -16.89 5.75 -7.79
C LEU A 46 -18.28 6.36 -8.00
N LYS A 47 -19.05 5.77 -8.91
CA LYS A 47 -20.43 6.19 -9.22
C LYS A 47 -21.31 6.21 -7.97
N ASN A 48 -21.16 5.20 -7.11
CA ASN A 48 -22.03 4.99 -5.95
C ASN A 48 -21.50 5.68 -4.68
N GLY A 49 -20.58 6.65 -4.83
CA GLY A 49 -19.91 7.31 -3.71
C GLY A 49 -18.63 6.59 -3.29
N GLY A 50 -17.74 7.35 -2.64
CA GLY A 50 -16.39 6.94 -2.33
C GLY A 50 -15.40 7.25 -3.46
N GLY A 51 -14.14 7.31 -3.08
CA GLY A 51 -13.03 7.58 -3.97
C GLY A 51 -11.71 7.55 -3.24
N ALA A 52 -10.64 7.62 -4.01
CA ALA A 52 -9.28 7.75 -3.51
C ALA A 52 -8.49 8.70 -4.41
N ALA A 53 -7.50 9.37 -3.84
CA ALA A 53 -6.63 10.29 -4.57
C ALA A 53 -5.18 10.12 -4.13
N TRP A 54 -4.26 10.14 -5.10
CA TRP A 54 -2.85 10.37 -4.87
C TRP A 54 -2.59 11.87 -4.89
N LEU A 55 -2.11 12.36 -3.76
CA LEU A 55 -1.80 13.75 -3.53
C LEU A 55 -0.30 13.90 -3.29
N ARG A 56 0.24 15.04 -3.71
CA ARG A 56 1.61 15.43 -3.39
C ARG A 56 1.60 16.78 -2.69
N TRP A 57 2.25 16.83 -1.54
CA TRP A 57 2.37 18.05 -0.74
C TRP A 57 3.71 18.06 -0.02
N ASN A 58 4.44 19.17 -0.15
CA ASN A 58 5.75 19.37 0.47
C ASN A 58 6.74 18.19 0.24
N GLY A 59 6.79 17.66 -0.99
CA GLY A 59 7.63 16.51 -1.34
C GLY A 59 7.15 15.14 -0.84
N HIS A 60 6.03 15.08 -0.11
CA HIS A 60 5.44 13.84 0.36
C HIS A 60 4.27 13.39 -0.53
N GLU A 61 4.19 12.07 -0.74
CA GLU A 61 3.10 11.43 -1.48
C GLU A 61 2.10 10.81 -0.50
N ILE A 62 0.83 11.11 -0.70
CA ILE A 62 -0.25 10.77 0.23
C ILE A 62 -1.38 10.12 -0.57
N LEU A 63 -1.74 8.90 -0.18
CA LEU A 63 -2.96 8.25 -0.65
C LEU A 63 -4.11 8.61 0.29
N ALA A 64 -5.01 9.45 -0.16
CA ALA A 64 -6.13 9.94 0.62
C ALA A 64 -7.45 9.34 0.13
N THR A 65 -8.32 9.01 1.08
CA THR A 65 -9.74 8.67 0.84
C THR A 65 -10.62 9.72 1.52
N GLU A 66 -11.92 9.69 1.24
CA GLU A 66 -12.89 10.51 1.99
C GLU A 66 -12.75 10.29 3.50
N GLY A 67 -12.78 11.38 4.26
CA GLY A 67 -12.56 11.42 5.70
C GLY A 67 -11.09 11.53 6.14
N TYR A 68 -10.12 11.31 5.25
CA TYR A 68 -8.68 11.38 5.58
C TYR A 68 -8.26 12.80 6.00
N MET A 69 -7.44 12.89 7.05
CA MET A 69 -6.85 14.13 7.53
C MET A 69 -5.43 14.28 6.99
N ILE A 70 -5.18 15.35 6.26
CA ILE A 70 -3.84 15.76 5.82
C ILE A 70 -3.35 16.80 6.82
N GLY A 71 -2.20 16.53 7.43
CA GLY A 71 -1.75 17.31 8.59
C GLY A 71 -2.78 17.27 9.72
N THR A 72 -2.93 18.40 10.42
CA THR A 72 -3.92 18.55 11.51
C THR A 72 -5.20 19.27 11.09
N ASP A 73 -5.23 19.91 9.93
CA ASP A 73 -6.21 20.95 9.62
C ASP A 73 -6.92 20.82 8.27
N LEU A 74 -6.56 19.87 7.38
CA LEU A 74 -7.31 19.62 6.14
C LEU A 74 -7.94 18.24 6.12
N ARG A 75 -9.27 18.20 6.00
CA ARG A 75 -10.02 16.96 5.85
C ARG A 75 -10.47 16.78 4.41
N VAL A 76 -10.22 15.62 3.82
CA VAL A 76 -10.85 15.22 2.56
C VAL A 76 -12.34 14.97 2.81
N ILE A 77 -13.20 15.76 2.19
CA ILE A 77 -14.65 15.66 2.33
C ILE A 77 -15.25 14.81 1.23
N ARG A 78 -14.77 15.00 0.00
CA ARG A 78 -15.30 14.31 -1.16
C ARG A 78 -14.26 14.19 -2.26
N ILE A 79 -14.30 13.09 -3.00
CA ILE A 79 -13.54 12.92 -4.24
C ILE A 79 -14.56 12.82 -5.36
N THR A 80 -14.55 13.81 -6.26
CA THR A 80 -15.42 13.87 -7.44
C THR A 80 -14.66 13.38 -8.68
N TYR A 81 -15.33 13.37 -9.82
CA TYR A 81 -14.73 12.94 -11.08
C TYR A 81 -13.56 13.81 -11.56
N ASP A 82 -13.47 15.05 -11.05
CA ASP A 82 -12.55 16.08 -11.51
C ASP A 82 -11.86 16.87 -10.38
N ALA A 83 -12.14 16.53 -9.12
CA ALA A 83 -11.56 17.25 -8.00
C ALA A 83 -11.53 16.45 -6.70
N VAL A 84 -10.60 16.84 -5.83
CA VAL A 84 -10.56 16.47 -4.43
C VAL A 84 -11.00 17.68 -3.63
N VAL A 85 -12.16 17.55 -2.96
CA VAL A 85 -12.75 18.60 -2.15
C VAL A 85 -12.33 18.40 -0.70
N MET A 86 -11.70 19.42 -0.13
CA MET A 86 -11.23 19.42 1.25
C MET A 86 -11.87 20.55 2.05
N TYR A 87 -11.99 20.34 3.34
CA TYR A 87 -12.48 21.34 4.29
C TYR A 87 -11.43 21.58 5.36
N ALA A 88 -11.12 22.85 5.60
CA ALA A 88 -10.29 23.30 6.70
C ALA A 88 -11.17 23.70 7.90
N PRO A 89 -11.31 22.88 8.95
CA PRO A 89 -12.27 23.17 10.03
C PRO A 89 -11.97 24.46 10.77
N ILE A 90 -10.69 24.74 11.04
CA ILE A 90 -10.25 25.95 11.76
C ILE A 90 -10.55 27.21 10.95
N ARG A 91 -10.32 27.17 9.62
CA ARG A 91 -10.54 28.30 8.71
C ARG A 91 -11.99 28.38 8.19
N ARG A 92 -12.82 27.38 8.48
CA ARG A 92 -14.17 27.19 7.94
C ARG A 92 -14.24 27.38 6.42
N LYS A 93 -13.23 26.87 5.71
CA LYS A 93 -13.05 27.12 4.28
C LYS A 93 -12.94 25.81 3.50
N TYR A 94 -13.63 25.76 2.37
CA TYR A 94 -13.50 24.67 1.40
C TYR A 94 -12.40 24.98 0.38
N PHE A 95 -11.69 23.93 -0.03
CA PHE A 95 -10.70 23.94 -1.08
C PHE A 95 -11.05 22.84 -2.08
N SER A 96 -10.87 23.12 -3.37
CA SER A 96 -11.09 22.17 -4.45
C SER A 96 -9.82 22.08 -5.26
N PHE A 97 -9.26 20.89 -5.36
CA PHE A 97 -8.02 20.62 -6.08
C PHE A 97 -8.34 19.71 -7.26
N SER A 98 -8.17 20.21 -8.48
CA SER A 98 -8.32 19.39 -9.69
C SER A 98 -6.98 18.80 -10.10
N PRO A 99 -6.96 17.56 -10.64
CA PRO A 99 -5.79 17.07 -11.35
C PRO A 99 -5.51 17.95 -12.56
N GLU A 100 -4.23 18.04 -12.94
CA GLU A 100 -3.82 18.80 -14.13
C GLU A 100 -4.47 18.26 -15.40
N VAL A 101 -4.63 16.94 -15.46
CA VAL A 101 -5.30 16.29 -16.58
C VAL A 101 -6.79 16.18 -16.31
N LYS A 102 -7.60 16.49 -17.32
CA LYS A 102 -9.07 16.46 -17.23
C LYS A 102 -9.66 15.48 -18.23
N LEU A 103 -10.75 14.83 -17.82
CA LEU A 103 -11.59 14.10 -18.75
C LEU A 103 -12.36 15.08 -19.64
N PRO A 104 -12.63 14.72 -20.90
CA PRO A 104 -13.35 15.58 -21.84
C PRO A 104 -14.82 15.76 -21.44
N THR A 105 -15.42 14.80 -20.71
CA THR A 105 -16.84 14.84 -20.33
C THR A 105 -17.08 14.19 -18.97
N GLU A 106 -18.10 14.70 -18.25
CA GLU A 106 -18.64 14.04 -17.07
C GLU A 106 -19.31 12.70 -17.46
N SER A 107 -19.19 11.69 -16.60
CA SER A 107 -19.84 10.40 -16.79
C SER A 107 -20.43 9.88 -15.50
N LYS A 108 -21.51 9.08 -15.63
CA LYS A 108 -22.12 8.34 -14.52
C LYS A 108 -21.42 7.02 -14.22
N ASP A 109 -20.29 6.73 -14.87
CA ASP A 109 -19.47 5.55 -14.59
C ASP A 109 -18.44 5.85 -13.49
N ASN A 110 -17.77 4.82 -13.01
CA ASN A 110 -16.60 5.05 -12.16
C ASN A 110 -15.47 5.61 -13.02
N ILE A 111 -14.63 6.45 -12.44
CA ILE A 111 -13.63 7.23 -13.15
C ILE A 111 -12.26 6.99 -12.54
N ILE A 112 -11.26 6.84 -13.39
CA ILE A 112 -9.84 6.96 -13.03
C ILE A 112 -9.22 8.05 -13.90
N LEU A 113 -8.57 9.01 -13.24
CA LEU A 113 -7.97 10.18 -13.85
C LEU A 113 -6.61 10.44 -13.19
N THR A 114 -5.52 10.14 -13.89
CA THR A 114 -4.17 10.23 -13.33
C THR A 114 -3.20 10.91 -14.28
N SER A 115 -2.17 11.54 -13.73
CA SER A 115 -0.89 11.73 -14.40
C SER A 115 -0.17 10.37 -14.55
N ALA A 116 1.04 10.37 -15.09
CA ALA A 116 1.83 9.16 -15.19
C ALA A 116 2.18 8.64 -13.79
N LEU A 117 1.62 7.49 -13.40
CA LEU A 117 1.88 6.83 -12.13
C LEU A 117 2.34 5.38 -12.36
N PRO A 118 3.22 4.83 -11.50
CA PRO A 118 3.57 3.41 -11.57
C PRO A 118 2.34 2.53 -11.31
N ILE A 119 2.29 1.37 -11.96
CA ILE A 119 1.16 0.43 -11.88
C ILE A 119 0.76 0.14 -10.43
N TRP A 120 1.71 -0.08 -9.51
CA TRP A 120 1.37 -0.38 -8.12
C TRP A 120 0.59 0.77 -7.44
N LYS A 121 0.86 2.04 -7.78
CA LYS A 121 0.11 3.20 -7.27
C LYS A 121 -1.29 3.24 -7.85
N LEU A 122 -1.44 2.94 -9.14
CA LEU A 122 -2.75 2.86 -9.80
C LEU A 122 -3.60 1.75 -9.18
N VAL A 123 -3.02 0.58 -8.95
CA VAL A 123 -3.69 -0.52 -8.25
C VAL A 123 -4.04 -0.12 -6.82
N SER A 124 -3.13 0.52 -6.08
CA SER A 124 -3.37 1.00 -4.71
C SER A 124 -4.51 2.03 -4.63
N LEU A 125 -4.55 2.95 -5.60
CA LEU A 125 -5.58 3.96 -5.75
C LEU A 125 -6.95 3.32 -5.96
N THR A 126 -7.06 2.44 -6.95
CA THR A 126 -8.28 1.71 -7.25
C THR A 126 -8.70 0.79 -6.10
N ALA A 127 -7.77 0.06 -5.49
CA ALA A 127 -8.03 -0.79 -4.34
C ALA A 127 -8.62 0.02 -3.18
N SER A 128 -8.04 1.18 -2.87
CA SER A 128 -8.51 2.05 -1.79
C SER A 128 -9.90 2.61 -2.06
N ALA A 129 -10.18 3.05 -3.30
CA ALA A 129 -11.51 3.52 -3.67
C ALA A 129 -12.58 2.43 -3.50
N PHE A 130 -12.26 1.18 -3.90
CA PHE A 130 -13.16 0.03 -3.78
C PHE A 130 -13.09 -0.68 -2.41
N GLN A 131 -12.38 -0.11 -1.43
CA GLN A 131 -12.18 -0.69 -0.09
C GLN A 131 -11.67 -2.14 -0.14
N LYS A 132 -10.66 -2.37 -0.98
CA LYS A 132 -9.96 -3.64 -1.16
C LYS A 132 -8.53 -3.53 -0.66
N ASP A 133 -8.01 -4.67 -0.24
CA ASP A 133 -6.57 -4.84 -0.05
C ASP A 133 -5.89 -5.05 -1.40
N PHE A 134 -4.58 -4.86 -1.46
CA PHE A 134 -3.80 -5.17 -2.67
C PHE A 134 -2.42 -5.74 -2.35
N LEU A 135 -1.88 -6.48 -3.31
CA LEU A 135 -0.50 -6.96 -3.34
C LEU A 135 -0.02 -6.95 -4.80
N CYS A 136 1.05 -6.19 -5.05
CA CYS A 136 1.64 -6.02 -6.37
C CYS A 136 3.05 -6.61 -6.42
N SER A 137 3.45 -7.04 -7.62
CA SER A 137 4.82 -7.46 -7.90
C SER A 137 5.79 -6.29 -7.76
N ALA A 138 7.02 -6.59 -7.33
CA ALA A 138 8.13 -5.64 -7.35
C ALA A 138 8.35 -5.02 -8.75
N GLN A 139 7.94 -5.72 -9.81
CA GLN A 139 8.06 -5.26 -11.21
C GLN A 139 6.94 -4.30 -11.65
N SER A 140 5.96 -4.00 -10.80
CA SER A 140 4.85 -3.09 -11.10
C SER A 140 5.22 -1.60 -11.01
N ILE A 141 6.45 -1.27 -11.42
CA ILE A 141 7.05 0.07 -11.42
C ILE A 141 6.89 0.81 -12.76
N SER A 142 6.45 0.12 -13.81
CA SER A 142 6.17 0.76 -15.10
C SER A 142 5.07 1.80 -14.96
N TYR A 143 5.25 2.95 -15.60
CA TYR A 143 4.32 4.06 -15.52
C TYR A 143 3.19 3.91 -16.54
N ASN A 144 1.99 4.33 -16.15
CA ASN A 144 0.83 4.42 -17.01
C ASN A 144 0.04 5.69 -16.67
N THR A 145 -0.60 6.28 -17.68
CA THR A 145 -1.47 7.45 -17.56
C THR A 145 -2.88 7.00 -17.89
N LEU A 146 -3.84 7.23 -16.99
CA LEU A 146 -5.19 6.71 -17.17
C LEU A 146 -6.23 7.82 -17.10
N HIS A 147 -6.95 8.01 -18.21
CA HIS A 147 -8.17 8.83 -18.30
C HIS A 147 -9.28 7.93 -18.81
N HIS A 148 -9.95 7.23 -17.89
CA HIS A 148 -10.82 6.13 -18.28
C HIS A 148 -12.11 6.09 -17.45
N HIS A 149 -13.20 5.75 -18.14
CA HIS A 149 -14.50 5.44 -17.54
C HIS A 149 -14.69 3.94 -17.46
N SER A 150 -15.18 3.44 -16.34
CA SER A 150 -15.46 2.03 -16.18
C SER A 150 -16.68 1.74 -15.32
N LYS A 151 -17.46 0.75 -15.74
CA LYS A 151 -18.64 0.29 -15.00
C LYS A 151 -18.30 -0.56 -13.78
N SER A 152 -17.08 -1.10 -13.69
CA SER A 152 -16.71 -2.06 -12.65
C SER A 152 -15.24 -1.98 -12.25
N LEU A 153 -14.90 -2.54 -11.09
CA LEU A 153 -13.52 -2.76 -10.65
C LEU A 153 -12.72 -3.53 -11.72
N GLY A 154 -13.31 -4.58 -12.29
CA GLY A 154 -12.65 -5.40 -13.30
C GLY A 154 -12.30 -4.62 -14.56
N GLY A 155 -13.20 -3.75 -15.03
CA GLY A 155 -12.92 -2.89 -16.19
C GLY A 155 -11.81 -1.87 -15.90
N MET A 156 -11.80 -1.25 -14.72
CA MET A 156 -10.70 -0.35 -14.32
C MET A 156 -9.36 -1.08 -14.25
N MET A 157 -9.33 -2.22 -13.56
CA MET A 157 -8.09 -2.99 -13.39
C MET A 157 -7.55 -3.46 -14.73
N SER A 158 -8.41 -3.89 -15.66
CA SER A 158 -8.00 -4.22 -17.03
C SER A 158 -7.33 -3.04 -17.75
N ALA A 159 -7.84 -1.82 -17.58
CA ALA A 159 -7.22 -0.62 -18.14
C ALA A 159 -5.87 -0.30 -17.48
N ILE A 160 -5.72 -0.55 -16.17
CA ILE A 160 -4.47 -0.32 -15.43
C ILE A 160 -3.36 -1.28 -15.87
N VAL A 161 -3.66 -2.57 -15.90
CA VAL A 161 -2.64 -3.62 -15.99
C VAL A 161 -2.32 -4.05 -17.42
N SER A 162 -3.21 -3.81 -18.38
CA SER A 162 -2.98 -4.25 -19.77
C SER A 162 -1.97 -3.35 -20.49
N PRO A 163 -1.16 -3.90 -21.42
CA PRO A 163 -1.12 -5.30 -21.86
C PRO A 163 -0.17 -6.19 -21.05
N ASN A 164 0.75 -5.59 -20.27
CA ASN A 164 1.94 -6.26 -19.75
C ASN A 164 1.77 -6.90 -18.36
N HIS A 165 0.68 -6.60 -17.67
CA HIS A 165 0.32 -7.15 -16.37
C HIS A 165 -1.05 -7.84 -16.41
N ARG A 166 -1.32 -8.64 -15.39
CA ARG A 166 -2.61 -9.26 -15.10
C ARG A 166 -3.01 -8.94 -13.67
N PHE A 167 -4.29 -9.15 -13.38
CA PHE A 167 -4.81 -9.03 -12.03
C PHE A 167 -5.79 -10.16 -11.71
N HIS A 168 -5.87 -10.52 -10.44
CA HIS A 168 -6.85 -11.44 -9.90
C HIS A 168 -7.41 -10.88 -8.60
N THR A 169 -8.67 -11.21 -8.29
CA THR A 169 -9.30 -10.83 -7.04
C THR A 169 -9.56 -12.06 -6.19
N TYR A 170 -9.04 -12.09 -4.98
CA TYR A 170 -9.18 -13.21 -4.05
C TYR A 170 -9.62 -12.70 -2.68
N LYS A 171 -10.80 -13.09 -2.17
CA LYS A 171 -11.30 -12.70 -0.83
C LYS A 171 -11.08 -11.21 -0.47
N GLY A 172 -11.47 -10.31 -1.39
CA GLY A 172 -11.32 -8.86 -1.19
C GLY A 172 -9.89 -8.30 -1.34
N LEU A 173 -8.93 -9.12 -1.76
CA LEU A 173 -7.56 -8.74 -2.11
C LEU A 173 -7.41 -8.67 -3.63
N ILE A 174 -6.76 -7.62 -4.13
CA ILE A 174 -6.33 -7.48 -5.52
C ILE A 174 -4.88 -7.92 -5.64
N LEU A 175 -4.63 -8.91 -6.47
CA LEU A 175 -3.30 -9.43 -6.80
C LEU A 175 -2.92 -8.92 -8.19
N SER A 176 -1.78 -8.27 -8.36
CA SER A 176 -1.35 -7.77 -9.67
C SER A 176 0.12 -8.04 -9.96
N SER A 177 0.39 -8.66 -11.10
CA SER A 177 1.76 -9.00 -11.53
C SER A 177 1.92 -8.90 -13.05
N PRO A 178 3.16 -8.88 -13.56
CA PRO A 178 3.44 -9.06 -14.98
C PRO A 178 2.86 -10.36 -15.55
N VAL A 179 2.61 -10.40 -16.87
CA VAL A 179 2.14 -11.61 -17.59
C VAL A 179 3.14 -12.76 -17.47
N HIS A 180 4.43 -12.43 -17.57
CA HIS A 180 5.54 -13.35 -17.42
C HIS A 180 6.33 -12.96 -16.17
N ILE A 181 6.35 -13.81 -15.16
CA ILE A 181 7.20 -13.65 -13.97
C ILE A 181 8.22 -14.76 -14.01
N ASP A 182 9.49 -14.44 -14.20
CA ASP A 182 10.61 -15.41 -14.15
C ASP A 182 10.37 -16.66 -15.03
N GLY A 183 9.77 -16.49 -16.21
CA GLY A 183 9.44 -17.58 -17.14
C GLY A 183 8.21 -18.42 -16.78
N ARG A 184 7.51 -18.12 -15.68
CA ARG A 184 6.23 -18.74 -15.33
C ARG A 184 5.05 -17.89 -15.78
N GLY A 185 4.06 -18.56 -16.36
CA GLY A 185 2.78 -17.94 -16.71
C GLY A 185 1.92 -17.71 -15.48
N TRP A 186 1.11 -16.65 -15.53
CA TRP A 186 0.08 -16.28 -14.55
C TRP A 186 -0.80 -17.44 -14.05
N GLU A 187 -1.05 -18.46 -14.88
CA GLU A 187 -1.85 -19.63 -14.50
C GLU A 187 -1.18 -20.51 -13.43
N GLN A 188 0.14 -20.73 -13.54
CA GLN A 188 0.88 -21.53 -12.56
C GLN A 188 0.90 -20.85 -11.21
N PHE A 189 1.08 -19.53 -11.23
CA PHE A 189 1.02 -18.66 -10.07
C PHE A 189 -0.36 -18.68 -9.38
N SER A 190 -1.43 -18.54 -10.16
CA SER A 190 -2.80 -18.62 -9.66
C SER A 190 -3.07 -19.97 -9.00
N LYS A 191 -2.64 -21.07 -9.61
CA LYS A 191 -2.76 -22.42 -9.01
C LYS A 191 -2.04 -22.52 -7.66
N GLN A 192 -0.84 -21.95 -7.54
CA GLN A 192 -0.07 -21.98 -6.28
C GLN A 192 -0.80 -21.24 -5.16
N ILE A 193 -1.36 -20.06 -5.43
CA ILE A 193 -2.12 -19.28 -4.43
C ILE A 193 -3.39 -20.00 -4.02
N HIS A 194 -4.14 -20.57 -4.97
CA HIS A 194 -5.39 -21.27 -4.68
C HIS A 194 -5.20 -22.56 -3.89
N ASN A 195 -4.11 -23.29 -4.16
CA ASN A 195 -3.87 -24.60 -3.55
C ASN A 195 -3.19 -24.51 -2.18
N TYR A 196 -2.69 -23.34 -1.77
CA TYR A 196 -2.02 -23.22 -0.48
C TYR A 196 -3.01 -23.08 0.68
N ASN A 197 -2.96 -24.03 1.62
CA ASN A 197 -3.75 -23.99 2.84
C ASN A 197 -3.01 -23.23 3.96
N SER A 198 -3.23 -21.92 4.03
CA SER A 198 -2.60 -21.07 5.06
C SER A 198 -3.00 -21.42 6.49
N LEU A 199 -4.16 -22.04 6.71
CA LEU A 199 -4.61 -22.47 8.04
C LEU A 199 -3.66 -23.50 8.66
N ARG A 200 -2.87 -24.22 7.86
CA ARG A 200 -1.85 -25.15 8.40
C ARG A 200 -0.82 -24.40 9.26
N LEU A 201 -0.41 -23.20 8.85
CA LEU A 201 0.50 -22.36 9.62
C LEU A 201 -0.15 -21.94 10.94
N GLY A 202 -1.42 -21.54 10.92
CA GLY A 202 -2.16 -21.15 12.14
C GLY A 202 -2.39 -22.31 13.12
N LYS A 203 -2.47 -23.55 12.63
CA LYS A 203 -2.53 -24.75 13.49
C LYS A 203 -1.23 -24.98 14.24
N LYS A 204 -0.08 -24.81 13.58
CA LYS A 204 1.25 -25.01 14.15
C LYS A 204 1.69 -23.84 15.02
N TYR A 205 1.56 -22.63 14.52
CA TYR A 205 1.95 -21.38 15.18
C TYR A 205 0.70 -20.61 15.57
N LYS A 206 0.21 -20.80 16.79
CA LYS A 206 -1.08 -20.22 17.24
C LYS A 206 -1.14 -18.70 17.15
N ALA A 207 -0.01 -18.02 17.32
CA ALA A 207 0.09 -16.57 17.15
C ALA A 207 -0.32 -16.10 15.76
N PHE A 208 -0.21 -16.95 14.73
CA PHE A 208 -0.61 -16.59 13.38
C PHE A 208 -2.12 -16.53 13.14
N ASN A 209 -2.96 -16.99 14.07
CA ASN A 209 -4.41 -16.83 13.99
C ASN A 209 -4.87 -15.43 14.44
N ASN A 210 -3.99 -14.66 15.07
CA ASN A 210 -4.30 -13.28 15.41
C ASN A 210 -4.33 -12.42 14.15
N LYS A 211 -5.17 -11.39 14.15
CA LYS A 211 -5.23 -10.42 13.07
C LYS A 211 -4.07 -9.42 13.14
N GLY A 212 -3.66 -8.96 11.98
CA GLY A 212 -2.55 -8.05 11.77
C GLY A 212 -2.80 -7.11 10.61
N SER A 213 -1.84 -6.22 10.38
CA SER A 213 -1.84 -5.35 9.21
C SER A 213 -0.42 -5.09 8.72
N VAL A 214 -0.27 -5.11 7.39
CA VAL A 214 0.96 -4.77 6.68
C VAL A 214 0.59 -3.79 5.58
N VAL A 215 1.19 -2.61 5.62
CA VAL A 215 1.11 -1.62 4.54
C VAL A 215 2.54 -1.28 4.15
N SER A 216 2.85 -1.43 2.87
CA SER A 216 4.18 -1.18 2.33
C SER A 216 4.08 -0.53 0.96
N ASN A 217 4.73 0.62 0.81
CA ASN A 217 4.86 1.37 -0.44
C ASN A 217 6.27 1.23 -1.01
N GLY A 218 6.83 0.02 -0.99
CA GLY A 218 8.19 -0.27 -1.45
C GLY A 218 9.21 -0.54 -0.34
N ARG A 219 8.78 -0.75 0.91
CA ARG A 219 9.69 -1.23 1.97
C ARG A 219 10.26 -2.59 1.54
N PRO A 220 11.56 -2.87 1.78
CA PRO A 220 12.13 -4.17 1.47
C PRO A 220 11.36 -5.31 2.13
N LEU A 221 11.18 -6.39 1.37
CA LEU A 221 10.41 -7.55 1.79
C LEU A 221 10.99 -8.22 3.04
N ASP A 222 12.31 -8.36 3.12
CA ASP A 222 13.02 -8.91 4.28
C ASP A 222 12.70 -8.17 5.58
N GLN A 223 12.68 -6.83 5.55
CA GLN A 223 12.31 -6.02 6.71
C GLN A 223 10.84 -6.23 7.09
N THR A 224 9.96 -6.42 6.11
CA THR A 224 8.55 -6.72 6.38
C THR A 224 8.39 -8.10 7.03
N ILE A 225 9.15 -9.10 6.59
CA ILE A 225 9.15 -10.43 7.21
C ILE A 225 9.67 -10.36 8.66
N GLN A 226 10.74 -9.58 8.91
CA GLN A 226 11.26 -9.37 10.26
C GLN A 226 10.21 -8.71 11.17
N ASP A 227 9.50 -7.70 10.68
CA ASP A 227 8.40 -7.08 11.42
C ASP A 227 7.28 -8.07 11.75
N ILE A 228 6.93 -8.97 10.82
CA ILE A 228 5.94 -10.03 11.07
C ILE A 228 6.46 -10.99 12.15
N ALA A 229 7.72 -11.42 12.07
CA ALA A 229 8.34 -12.29 13.07
C ALA A 229 8.28 -11.64 14.47
N LEU A 230 8.64 -10.36 14.57
CA LEU A 230 8.58 -9.59 15.82
C LEU A 230 7.15 -9.47 16.37
N LYS A 231 6.17 -9.13 15.53
CA LYS A 231 4.77 -8.95 15.95
C LYS A 231 4.10 -10.26 16.38
N THR A 232 4.53 -11.38 15.82
CA THR A 232 3.93 -12.70 16.07
C THR A 232 4.71 -13.52 17.08
N GLY A 233 5.97 -13.15 17.38
CA GLY A 233 6.88 -13.93 18.21
C GLY A 233 7.32 -15.25 17.57
N VAL A 234 6.99 -15.49 16.30
CA VAL A 234 7.39 -16.71 15.58
C VAL A 234 8.78 -16.52 15.02
N ASN A 235 9.68 -17.48 15.27
CA ASN A 235 11.01 -17.48 14.70
C ASN A 235 10.94 -17.79 13.19
N ILE A 236 11.16 -16.77 12.35
CA ILE A 236 11.18 -16.88 10.89
C ILE A 236 12.62 -16.69 10.41
N VAL A 237 13.17 -17.72 9.78
CA VAL A 237 14.53 -17.75 9.25
C VAL A 237 14.49 -17.60 7.73
N TRP A 238 15.28 -16.66 7.19
CA TRP A 238 15.44 -16.48 5.75
C TRP A 238 16.92 -16.41 5.39
N ASN A 239 17.47 -17.53 4.92
CA ASN A 239 18.91 -17.70 4.75
C ASN A 239 19.53 -16.82 3.64
N LYS A 240 18.74 -16.43 2.64
CA LYS A 240 19.15 -15.55 1.53
C LYS A 240 18.05 -14.50 1.30
N PRO A 241 17.95 -13.49 2.17
CA PRO A 241 16.89 -12.51 2.09
C PRO A 241 17.01 -11.71 0.78
N SER A 242 15.90 -11.58 0.07
CA SER A 242 15.83 -10.78 -1.14
C SER A 242 15.37 -9.37 -0.80
N MET A 243 16.18 -8.37 -1.17
CA MET A 243 15.86 -6.95 -0.97
C MET A 243 14.94 -6.40 -2.07
N ILE A 244 13.89 -7.16 -2.42
CA ILE A 244 12.88 -6.69 -3.37
C ILE A 244 11.87 -5.76 -2.68
N PRO A 245 11.40 -4.69 -3.34
CA PRO A 245 10.39 -3.81 -2.78
C PRO A 245 9.05 -4.53 -2.68
N LEU A 246 8.38 -4.38 -1.54
CA LEU A 246 7.03 -4.89 -1.32
C LEU A 246 6.01 -3.76 -1.51
N TYR A 247 5.05 -3.96 -2.42
CA TYR A 247 3.92 -3.05 -2.62
C TYR A 247 2.63 -3.73 -2.20
N CYS A 248 2.11 -3.38 -1.02
CA CYS A 248 0.89 -3.99 -0.51
C CYS A 248 0.14 -3.12 0.51
N SER A 249 -1.13 -3.45 0.67
CA SER A 249 -1.94 -3.08 1.82
C SER A 249 -2.80 -4.29 2.16
N LEU A 250 -2.48 -4.95 3.26
CA LEU A 250 -3.18 -6.11 3.80
C LEU A 250 -3.64 -5.75 5.21
N ARG A 251 -4.91 -5.39 5.39
CA ARG A 251 -5.45 -4.86 6.65
C ARG A 251 -6.42 -5.83 7.31
N ASP A 252 -6.36 -5.90 8.64
CA ASP A 252 -7.24 -6.73 9.49
C ASP A 252 -7.35 -8.20 9.04
N ARG A 253 -6.22 -8.80 8.64
CA ARG A 253 -6.14 -10.21 8.20
C ARG A 253 -5.36 -11.05 9.18
N GLU A 254 -5.68 -12.33 9.26
CA GLU A 254 -4.91 -13.29 10.05
C GLU A 254 -3.46 -13.36 9.55
N TRP A 255 -2.49 -13.39 10.45
CA TRP A 255 -1.08 -13.37 10.09
C TRP A 255 -0.67 -14.54 9.20
N HIS A 256 -1.30 -15.72 9.32
CA HIS A 256 -1.04 -16.82 8.38
C HIS A 256 -1.44 -16.47 6.95
N GLU A 257 -2.54 -15.74 6.75
CA GLU A 257 -2.94 -15.26 5.42
C GLU A 257 -1.95 -14.20 4.92
N ILE A 258 -1.61 -13.22 5.75
CA ILE A 258 -0.66 -12.14 5.38
C ILE A 258 0.68 -12.73 4.94
N LEU A 259 1.29 -13.57 5.78
CA LEU A 259 2.61 -14.14 5.53
C LEU A 259 2.60 -15.04 4.29
N SER A 260 1.60 -15.94 4.19
CA SER A 260 1.49 -16.83 3.03
C SER A 260 1.32 -16.05 1.73
N MET A 261 0.44 -15.06 1.70
CA MET A 261 0.23 -14.23 0.51
C MET A 261 1.52 -13.53 0.11
N ILE A 262 2.20 -12.85 1.04
CA ILE A 262 3.45 -12.16 0.74
C ILE A 262 4.52 -13.13 0.20
N VAL A 263 4.72 -14.28 0.84
CA VAL A 263 5.80 -15.22 0.49
C VAL A 263 5.52 -15.92 -0.84
N PHE A 264 4.32 -16.50 -1.02
CA PHE A 264 4.00 -17.21 -2.26
C PHE A 264 3.82 -16.28 -3.45
N PHE A 265 3.28 -15.08 -3.23
CA PHE A 265 3.14 -14.08 -4.29
C PHE A 265 4.50 -13.68 -4.87
N ASN A 266 5.54 -13.65 -4.02
CA ASN A 266 6.91 -13.35 -4.44
C ASN A 266 7.72 -14.62 -4.79
N ASN A 267 7.06 -15.73 -5.10
CA ASN A 267 7.66 -16.99 -5.57
C ASN A 267 8.64 -17.66 -4.59
N PHE A 268 8.48 -17.40 -3.29
CA PHE A 268 9.21 -18.09 -2.22
C PHE A 268 8.38 -19.26 -1.67
N LYS A 269 9.03 -20.10 -0.84
CA LYS A 269 8.40 -21.24 -0.17
C LYS A 269 8.52 -21.11 1.34
N LEU A 270 7.49 -21.61 2.03
CA LEU A 270 7.50 -21.80 3.48
C LEU A 270 7.78 -23.25 3.83
N ILE A 271 8.81 -23.49 4.64
CA ILE A 271 9.18 -24.81 5.15
C ILE A 271 9.05 -24.78 6.67
N GLU A 272 8.22 -25.67 7.21
CA GLU A 272 7.93 -25.71 8.63
C GLU A 272 8.87 -26.69 9.34
N HIS A 273 9.74 -26.18 10.22
CA HIS A 273 10.61 -26.99 11.10
C HIS A 273 10.04 -27.09 12.51
N ALA A 274 10.64 -27.89 13.38
CA ALA A 274 10.15 -28.06 14.75
C ALA A 274 10.07 -26.72 15.51
N ASP A 275 11.14 -25.92 15.45
CA ASP A 275 11.31 -24.72 16.27
C ASP A 275 11.25 -23.39 15.49
N PHE A 276 11.20 -23.46 14.15
CA PHE A 276 11.22 -22.26 13.31
C PHE A 276 10.53 -22.47 11.96
N LEU A 277 10.19 -21.36 11.32
CA LEU A 277 9.67 -21.31 9.96
C LEU A 277 10.77 -20.82 9.02
N GLU A 278 11.08 -21.57 7.97
CA GLU A 278 12.07 -21.17 6.98
C GLU A 278 11.39 -20.60 5.72
N ILE A 279 11.95 -19.51 5.20
CA ILE A 279 11.66 -18.98 3.86
C ILE A 279 12.79 -19.38 2.91
N LYS A 280 12.44 -20.02 1.80
CA LYS A 280 13.36 -20.48 0.75
C LYS A 280 13.00 -19.95 -0.63
#